data_AF-A0A953WTV6-F1
#
_entry.id   AF-A0A953WTV6-F1
#
_cell.length_a   1.000
_cell.length_b   1.000
_cell.length_c   1.000
_cell.angle_alpha   90.00
_cell.angle_beta   90.00
_cell.angle_gamma   90.00
#
_symmetry.space_group_name_H-M   'P 1'
#
loop_
_entity.id
_entity.type
_entity.pdbx_description
1 polymer ?
#
loop_
_entity_poly.entity_id
_entity_poly.type
_entity_poly.pdbx_seq_one_letter_code
_entity_poly.pdbx_strand_id
1 'polypeptide(L)'
;MAQQDGLKTIAAKLAATRRRLALLALGQAFWPLFVFVILFFAMALAGVFDRLPPQAGAVLTLLFLVGGIIFTLRGLRRYAPPGEDAARRALDAQSPLRPVTSLTDRPADPSPGAQALWVSHRERLLASLRHLRPPSLMKQWRRLDPYFLRFVLPLALVGIAVLAAGEGPGRLARALSPDYGSLVGADNMKVEAWVTPPDHTGRAPVFLKPGLAGVRVPQGSEVTLRTEAPTAPRLLMKGKHRRSKAFAATPDGAWEAKAILTEDTRVSVRWWGERAAWTLLTSPDDPPLVQFVSAPSYGKLDKT
;
A
#
# COMPACT_ATOMS: atom_id res chain seq x y z
N MET A 1 -9.91 -48.66 22.10
CA MET A 1 -8.83 -47.77 21.61
C MET A 1 -8.67 -47.81 20.09
N ALA A 2 -8.45 -48.96 19.43
CA ALA A 2 -8.20 -49.04 17.98
C ALA A 2 -9.26 -48.38 17.06
N GLN A 3 -10.54 -48.37 17.47
CA GLN A 3 -11.62 -47.74 16.70
C GLN A 3 -11.58 -46.20 16.75
N GLN A 4 -11.12 -45.61 17.86
CA GLN A 4 -11.00 -44.15 18.01
C GLN A 4 -9.81 -43.60 17.20
N ASP A 5 -8.71 -44.36 17.13
CA ASP A 5 -7.54 -43.98 16.32
C ASP A 5 -7.82 -44.07 14.81
N GLY A 6 -8.61 -45.08 14.40
CA GLY A 6 -9.12 -45.18 13.03
C GLY A 6 -9.95 -43.96 12.61
N LEU A 7 -10.83 -43.46 13.48
CA LEU A 7 -11.67 -42.29 13.19
C LEU A 7 -10.84 -40.99 13.09
N LYS A 8 -9.83 -40.81 13.95
CA LYS A 8 -8.93 -39.66 13.88
C LYS A 8 -8.12 -39.62 12.58
N THR A 9 -7.61 -40.77 12.14
CA THR A 9 -6.87 -40.84 10.86
C THR A 9 -7.76 -40.55 9.66
N ILE A 10 -9.03 -40.96 9.68
CA ILE A 10 -10.01 -40.63 8.64
C ILE A 10 -10.30 -39.13 8.61
N ALA A 11 -10.55 -38.51 9.77
CA ALA A 11 -10.77 -37.07 9.88
C ALA A 11 -9.57 -36.27 9.35
N ALA A 12 -8.35 -36.71 9.65
CA ALA A 12 -7.13 -36.09 9.13
C ALA A 12 -7.01 -36.22 7.60
N LYS A 13 -7.32 -37.39 7.02
CA LYS A 13 -7.34 -37.61 5.56
C LYS A 13 -8.41 -36.76 4.88
N LEU A 14 -9.59 -36.63 5.50
CA LEU A 14 -10.68 -35.79 5.01
C LEU A 14 -10.30 -34.31 5.05
N ALA A 15 -9.71 -33.84 6.15
CA ALA A 15 -9.22 -32.48 6.29
C ALA A 15 -8.11 -32.17 5.26
N ALA A 16 -7.17 -33.09 5.04
CA ALA A 16 -6.13 -32.95 4.04
C ALA A 16 -6.70 -32.85 2.61
N THR A 17 -7.71 -33.67 2.30
CA THR A 17 -8.41 -33.66 1.01
C THR A 17 -9.18 -32.35 0.81
N ARG A 18 -9.91 -31.90 1.83
CA ARG A 18 -10.62 -30.61 1.84
C ARG A 18 -9.66 -29.44 1.63
N ARG A 19 -8.50 -29.42 2.32
CA ARG A 19 -7.46 -28.41 2.13
C ARG A 19 -6.94 -28.37 0.69
N ARG A 20 -6.68 -29.54 0.08
CA ARG A 20 -6.22 -29.62 -1.33
C ARG A 20 -7.27 -29.10 -2.30
N LEU A 21 -8.54 -29.46 -2.11
CA LEU A 21 -9.65 -28.95 -2.91
C LEU A 21 -9.83 -27.43 -2.72
N ALA A 22 -9.64 -26.94 -1.49
CA ALA A 22 -9.75 -25.52 -1.19
C ALA A 22 -8.64 -24.72 -1.88
N LEU A 23 -7.40 -25.22 -1.88
CA LEU A 23 -6.29 -24.61 -2.62
C LEU A 23 -6.54 -24.60 -4.12
N LEU A 24 -7.13 -25.67 -4.68
CA LEU A 24 -7.51 -25.69 -6.09
C LEU A 24 -8.62 -24.68 -6.40
N ALA A 25 -9.66 -24.61 -5.57
CA ALA A 25 -10.75 -23.65 -5.73
C ALA A 25 -10.26 -22.20 -5.60
N LEU A 26 -9.35 -21.95 -4.65
CA LEU A 26 -8.69 -20.66 -4.50
C LEU A 26 -7.86 -20.32 -5.74
N GLY A 27 -7.07 -21.27 -6.23
CA GLY A 27 -6.32 -21.14 -7.47
C GLY A 27 -7.24 -20.80 -8.65
N GLN A 28 -8.35 -21.51 -8.83
CA GLN A 28 -9.32 -21.25 -9.90
C GLN A 28 -9.99 -19.87 -9.81
N ALA A 29 -10.32 -19.43 -8.61
CA ALA A 29 -10.97 -18.15 -8.39
C ALA A 29 -10.01 -16.97 -8.55
N PHE A 30 -8.80 -17.07 -8.01
CA PHE A 30 -7.84 -15.97 -7.88
C PHE A 30 -6.67 -16.05 -8.87
N TRP A 31 -6.67 -17.00 -9.82
CA TRP A 31 -5.63 -17.09 -10.85
C TRP A 31 -5.39 -15.77 -11.60
N PRO A 32 -6.43 -15.07 -12.10
CA PRO A 32 -6.21 -13.81 -12.81
C PRO A 32 -5.63 -12.73 -11.89
N LEU A 33 -6.08 -12.66 -10.63
CA LEU A 33 -5.54 -11.72 -9.65
C LEU A 33 -4.07 -11.99 -9.37
N PHE A 34 -3.68 -13.25 -9.20
CA PHE A 34 -2.30 -13.66 -8.94
C PHE A 34 -1.36 -13.20 -10.06
N VAL A 35 -1.71 -13.48 -11.32
CA VAL A 35 -0.91 -13.05 -12.48
C VAL A 35 -0.86 -11.52 -12.57
N PHE A 36 -2.00 -10.86 -12.35
CA PHE A 36 -2.11 -9.41 -12.44
C PHE A 36 -1.27 -8.68 -11.38
N VAL A 37 -1.28 -9.17 -10.14
CA VAL A 37 -0.49 -8.64 -9.04
C VAL A 37 1.01 -8.85 -9.29
N ILE A 38 1.42 -10.04 -9.75
CA ILE A 38 2.84 -10.28 -10.05
C ILE A 38 3.30 -9.39 -11.21
N LEU A 39 2.48 -9.21 -12.24
CA LEU A 39 2.79 -8.31 -13.34
C LEU A 39 3.02 -6.87 -12.85
N PHE A 40 2.18 -6.37 -11.95
CA PHE A 40 2.37 -5.04 -11.34
C PHE A 40 3.72 -4.93 -10.62
N PHE A 41 4.03 -5.88 -9.72
CA PHE A 41 5.27 -5.85 -8.95
C PHE A 41 6.51 -6.02 -9.84
N ALA A 42 6.43 -6.89 -10.86
CA ALA A 42 7.52 -7.07 -11.82
C ALA A 42 7.79 -5.77 -12.58
N MET A 43 6.73 -5.09 -13.04
CA MET A 43 6.83 -3.83 -13.76
C MET A 43 7.33 -2.68 -12.87
N ALA A 44 6.91 -2.65 -11.60
CA ALA A 44 7.41 -1.73 -10.58
C ALA A 44 8.91 -1.91 -10.34
N LEU A 45 9.35 -3.12 -10.03
CA LEU A 45 10.77 -3.41 -9.74
C LEU A 45 11.67 -3.24 -10.97
N ALA A 46 11.18 -3.55 -12.17
CA ALA A 46 11.87 -3.28 -13.43
C ALA A 46 12.06 -1.78 -13.74
N GLY A 47 11.42 -0.89 -12.95
CA GLY A 47 11.53 0.55 -13.11
C GLY A 47 10.78 1.09 -14.33
N VAL A 48 9.67 0.45 -14.72
CA VAL A 48 8.84 0.98 -15.83
C VAL A 48 8.20 2.32 -15.44
N PHE A 49 7.75 2.45 -14.19
CA PHE A 49 7.18 3.70 -13.67
C PHE A 49 8.17 4.86 -13.67
N ASP A 50 9.47 4.58 -13.57
CA ASP A 50 10.53 5.60 -13.57
C ASP A 50 10.79 6.18 -14.97
N ARG A 51 10.48 5.41 -16.00
CA ARG A 51 10.67 5.81 -17.41
C ARG A 51 9.44 6.48 -18.01
N LEU A 52 8.30 6.39 -17.33
CA LEU A 52 7.05 6.96 -17.78
C LEU A 52 6.90 8.42 -17.31
N PRO A 53 6.23 9.29 -18.08
CA PRO A 53 5.78 10.57 -17.58
C PRO A 53 4.95 10.39 -16.30
N PRO A 54 4.99 11.34 -15.33
CA PRO A 54 4.26 11.21 -14.06
C PRO A 54 2.77 10.88 -14.23
N GLN A 55 2.13 11.51 -15.22
CA GLN A 55 0.74 11.28 -15.58
C GLN A 55 0.47 9.83 -16.01
N ALA A 56 1.31 9.28 -16.89
CA ALA A 56 1.17 7.91 -17.38
C ALA A 56 1.41 6.91 -16.25
N GLY A 57 2.39 7.17 -15.37
CA GLY A 57 2.61 6.37 -14.16
C GLY A 57 1.39 6.34 -13.24
N ALA A 58 0.78 7.50 -12.99
CA ALA A 58 -0.42 7.61 -12.14
C ALA A 58 -1.64 6.90 -12.75
N VAL A 59 -1.89 7.07 -14.06
CA VAL A 59 -2.96 6.33 -14.78
C VAL A 59 -2.72 4.82 -14.70
N LEU A 60 -1.48 4.37 -14.92
CA LEU A 60 -1.13 2.97 -14.90
C LEU A 60 -1.36 2.34 -13.51
N THR A 61 -0.92 3.01 -12.43
CA THR A 61 -1.22 2.55 -11.07
C THR A 61 -2.73 2.50 -10.81
N LEU A 62 -3.50 3.49 -11.28
CA LEU A 62 -4.96 3.49 -11.13
C LEU A 62 -5.62 2.31 -11.88
N LEU A 63 -5.14 1.99 -13.08
CA LEU A 63 -5.60 0.81 -13.84
C LEU A 63 -5.31 -0.48 -13.08
N PHE A 64 -4.14 -0.61 -12.46
CA PHE A 64 -3.81 -1.76 -11.60
C PHE A 64 -4.65 -1.79 -10.32
N LEU A 65 -4.97 -0.63 -9.73
CA LEU A 65 -5.85 -0.58 -8.57
C LEU A 65 -7.26 -1.05 -8.93
N VAL A 66 -7.87 -0.48 -9.98
CA VAL A 66 -9.22 -0.84 -10.43
C VAL A 66 -9.28 -2.27 -10.93
N GLY A 67 -8.32 -2.70 -11.75
CA GLY A 67 -8.20 -4.08 -12.20
C GLY A 67 -8.05 -5.07 -11.05
N GLY A 68 -7.24 -4.73 -10.03
CA GLY A 68 -7.08 -5.53 -8.81
C GLY A 68 -8.38 -5.68 -8.03
N ILE A 69 -9.16 -4.60 -7.88
CA ILE A 69 -10.48 -4.63 -7.26
C ILE A 69 -11.44 -5.53 -8.05
N ILE A 70 -11.51 -5.37 -9.38
CA ILE A 70 -12.37 -6.17 -10.25
C ILE A 70 -12.02 -7.66 -10.15
N PHE A 71 -10.73 -8.01 -10.23
CA PHE A 71 -10.28 -9.40 -10.12
C PHE A 71 -10.51 -9.98 -8.72
N THR A 72 -10.36 -9.18 -7.67
CA THR A 72 -10.67 -9.60 -6.30
C THR A 72 -12.15 -9.89 -6.13
N LEU A 73 -13.03 -8.97 -6.57
CA LEU A 73 -14.48 -9.16 -6.51
C LEU A 73 -14.93 -10.36 -7.34
N ARG A 74 -14.36 -10.54 -8.54
CA ARG A 74 -14.62 -11.72 -9.39
C ARG A 74 -14.15 -13.00 -8.72
N GLY A 75 -12.99 -12.98 -8.06
CA GLY A 75 -12.47 -14.11 -7.28
C GLY A 75 -13.41 -14.48 -6.14
N LEU A 76 -13.81 -13.50 -5.34
CA LEU A 76 -14.76 -13.69 -4.23
C LEU A 76 -16.12 -14.25 -4.71
N ARG A 77 -16.65 -13.75 -5.83
CA ARG A 77 -17.91 -14.25 -6.42
C ARG A 77 -17.81 -15.66 -6.97
N ARG A 78 -16.63 -16.07 -7.47
CA ARG A 78 -16.38 -17.41 -8.04
C ARG A 78 -15.90 -18.43 -7.01
N TYR A 79 -15.41 -17.95 -5.87
CA TYR A 79 -14.89 -18.81 -4.83
C TYR A 79 -16.04 -19.54 -4.13
N ALA A 80 -16.15 -20.83 -4.41
CA ALA A 80 -17.02 -21.75 -3.70
C ALA A 80 -16.15 -22.63 -2.79
N PRO A 81 -16.18 -22.45 -1.44
CA PRO A 81 -15.42 -23.30 -0.55
C PRO A 81 -15.91 -24.75 -0.67
N PRO A 82 -15.01 -25.74 -0.80
CA PRO A 82 -15.42 -27.13 -0.88
C PRO A 82 -16.05 -27.57 0.45
N GLY A 83 -17.31 -28.00 0.37
CA GLY A 83 -18.01 -28.63 1.48
C GLY A 83 -17.40 -29.97 1.87
N GLU A 84 -17.78 -30.49 3.04
CA GLU A 84 -17.31 -31.79 3.52
C GLU A 84 -17.67 -32.92 2.55
N ASP A 85 -18.85 -32.85 1.93
CA ASP A 85 -19.32 -33.85 0.98
C ASP A 85 -18.50 -33.89 -0.31
N ALA A 86 -17.89 -32.78 -0.71
CA ALA A 86 -16.96 -32.77 -1.85
C ALA A 86 -15.68 -33.53 -1.51
N ALA A 87 -15.17 -33.38 -0.28
CA ALA A 87 -14.00 -34.11 0.19
C ALA A 87 -14.30 -35.60 0.39
N ARG A 88 -15.48 -35.95 0.92
CA ARG A 88 -15.95 -37.34 1.06
C ARG A 88 -16.05 -38.01 -0.31
N ARG A 89 -16.76 -37.39 -1.27
CA ARG A 89 -16.89 -37.90 -2.64
C ARG A 89 -15.54 -38.08 -3.34
N ALA A 90 -14.61 -37.15 -3.15
CA ALA A 90 -13.27 -37.25 -3.75
C ALA A 90 -12.43 -38.38 -3.14
N LEU A 91 -12.62 -38.70 -1.87
CA LEU A 91 -11.95 -39.82 -1.21
C LEU A 91 -12.59 -41.16 -1.62
N ASP A 92 -13.91 -41.22 -1.72
CA ASP A 92 -14.67 -42.40 -2.13
C ASP A 92 -14.50 -42.77 -3.60
N ALA A 93 -14.25 -41.80 -4.48
CA ALA A 93 -14.03 -42.04 -5.92
C ALA A 93 -12.83 -42.98 -6.23
N GLN A 94 -11.97 -43.25 -5.25
CA GLN A 94 -10.83 -44.16 -5.38
C GLN A 94 -11.19 -45.64 -5.17
N SER A 95 -12.35 -45.93 -4.59
CA SER A 95 -12.78 -47.30 -4.29
C SER A 95 -14.21 -47.53 -4.77
N PRO A 96 -14.51 -48.66 -5.44
CA PRO A 96 -15.89 -48.99 -5.81
C PRO A 96 -16.80 -49.13 -4.58
N LEU A 97 -16.22 -49.44 -3.41
CA LEU A 97 -16.94 -49.64 -2.14
C LEU A 97 -17.29 -48.33 -1.40
N ARG A 98 -16.86 -47.15 -1.89
CA ARG A 98 -17.14 -45.83 -1.28
C ARG A 98 -17.09 -45.83 0.26
N PRO A 99 -15.96 -46.24 0.86
CA PRO A 99 -15.91 -46.65 2.26
C PRO A 99 -16.20 -45.54 3.27
N VAL A 100 -16.04 -44.26 2.92
CA VAL A 100 -16.37 -43.15 3.82
C VAL A 100 -17.88 -42.96 3.91
N THR A 101 -18.59 -43.00 2.77
CA THR A 101 -20.05 -42.92 2.74
C THR A 101 -20.69 -44.19 3.32
N SER A 102 -20.18 -45.37 2.97
CA SER A 102 -20.75 -46.65 3.43
C SER A 102 -20.57 -46.89 4.93
N LEU A 103 -19.59 -46.26 5.59
CA LEU A 103 -19.45 -46.35 7.05
C LEU A 103 -20.51 -45.55 7.83
N THR A 104 -21.13 -44.55 7.21
CA THR A 104 -22.25 -43.81 7.82
C THR A 104 -23.60 -44.49 7.60
N ASP A 105 -23.65 -45.54 6.79
CA ASP A 105 -24.85 -46.29 6.47
C ASP A 105 -25.23 -47.28 7.58
N ARG A 106 -26.47 -47.77 7.56
CA ARG A 106 -27.00 -48.77 8.49
C ARG A 106 -27.66 -49.92 7.74
N PRO A 107 -27.56 -51.16 8.24
CA PRO A 107 -28.25 -52.28 7.63
C PRO A 107 -29.76 -52.03 7.63
N ALA A 108 -30.41 -52.29 6.49
CA ALA A 108 -31.85 -52.11 6.33
C ALA A 108 -32.66 -53.17 7.10
N ASP A 109 -32.10 -54.38 7.26
CA ASP A 109 -32.68 -55.47 8.04
C ASP A 109 -31.94 -55.63 9.38
N PRO A 110 -32.64 -55.54 10.53
CA PRO A 110 -32.06 -55.74 11.85
C PRO A 110 -31.88 -57.22 12.24
N SER A 111 -32.13 -58.18 11.34
CA SER A 111 -31.96 -59.61 11.64
C SER A 111 -30.52 -59.97 12.06
N PRO A 112 -30.32 -60.96 12.95
CA PRO A 112 -28.99 -61.37 13.40
C PRO A 112 -28.06 -61.80 12.27
N GLY A 113 -28.60 -62.43 11.23
CA GLY A 113 -27.85 -62.83 10.03
C GLY A 113 -27.37 -61.64 9.20
N ALA A 114 -28.25 -60.65 8.96
CA ALA A 114 -27.88 -59.41 8.27
C ALA A 114 -26.83 -58.61 9.06
N GLN A 115 -26.94 -58.62 10.39
CA GLN A 115 -26.00 -57.94 11.26
C GLN A 115 -24.60 -58.57 11.23
N ALA A 116 -24.49 -59.90 11.17
CA ALA A 116 -23.22 -60.60 11.01
C ALA A 116 -22.54 -60.26 9.66
N LEU A 117 -23.31 -60.22 8.57
CA LEU A 117 -22.81 -59.80 7.26
C LEU A 117 -22.35 -58.34 7.24
N TRP A 118 -23.08 -57.46 7.96
CA TRP A 118 -22.72 -56.06 8.11
C TRP A 118 -21.39 -55.87 8.84
N VAL A 119 -21.14 -56.64 9.91
CA VAL A 119 -19.85 -56.61 10.63
C VAL A 119 -18.69 -57.00 9.69
N SER A 120 -18.83 -58.08 8.93
CA SER A 120 -17.84 -58.50 7.95
C SER A 120 -17.63 -57.46 6.83
N HIS A 121 -18.71 -56.84 6.35
CA HIS A 121 -18.61 -55.74 5.38
C HIS A 121 -17.86 -54.54 5.96
N ARG A 122 -18.16 -54.15 7.20
CA ARG A 122 -17.51 -53.03 7.89
C ARG A 122 -16.00 -53.28 8.11
N GLU A 123 -15.59 -54.50 8.39
CA GLU A 123 -14.17 -54.85 8.47
C GLU A 123 -13.45 -54.67 7.13
N ARG A 124 -14.07 -55.11 6.02
CA ARG A 124 -13.56 -54.85 4.66
C ARG A 124 -13.46 -53.36 4.34
N LEU A 125 -14.46 -52.57 4.74
CA LEU A 125 -14.42 -51.11 4.58
C LEU A 125 -13.26 -50.49 5.37
N LEU A 126 -13.08 -50.87 6.64
CA LEU A 126 -11.99 -50.38 7.49
C LEU A 126 -10.60 -50.76 6.94
N ALA A 127 -10.45 -51.97 6.39
CA ALA A 127 -9.22 -52.37 5.71
C ALA A 127 -8.94 -51.48 4.49
N SER A 128 -9.96 -51.21 3.66
CA SER A 128 -9.83 -50.34 2.48
C SER A 128 -9.45 -48.89 2.83
N LEU A 129 -9.92 -48.36 3.97
CA LEU A 129 -9.60 -47.01 4.45
C LEU A 129 -8.13 -46.82 4.82
N ARG A 130 -7.46 -47.88 5.25
CA ARG A 130 -6.02 -47.81 5.57
C ARG A 130 -5.21 -47.48 4.32
N HIS A 131 -5.61 -48.03 3.17
CA HIS A 131 -4.93 -47.84 1.88
C HIS A 131 -5.34 -46.56 1.13
N LEU A 132 -6.46 -45.93 1.51
CA LEU A 132 -6.90 -44.67 0.89
C LEU A 132 -5.89 -43.54 1.11
N ARG A 133 -5.47 -42.90 0.01
CA ARG A 133 -4.60 -41.72 0.02
C ARG A 133 -5.42 -40.47 -0.31
N PRO A 134 -4.99 -39.28 0.10
CA PRO A 134 -5.62 -38.04 -0.37
C PRO A 134 -5.50 -37.96 -1.90
N PRO A 135 -6.59 -37.66 -2.62
CA PRO A 135 -6.63 -37.73 -4.08
C PRO A 135 -5.59 -36.78 -4.71
N SER A 136 -5.08 -37.20 -5.87
CA SER A 136 -4.21 -36.36 -6.69
C SER A 136 -5.07 -35.36 -7.45
N LEU A 137 -4.77 -34.06 -7.32
CA LEU A 137 -5.43 -32.99 -8.06
C LEU A 137 -4.57 -32.48 -9.23
N MET A 138 -3.53 -33.23 -9.60
CA MET A 138 -2.51 -32.79 -10.54
C MET A 138 -3.09 -32.52 -11.95
N LYS A 139 -4.07 -33.32 -12.38
CA LYS A 139 -4.76 -33.11 -13.67
C LYS A 139 -5.54 -31.79 -13.70
N GLN A 140 -6.20 -31.43 -12.60
CA GLN A 140 -6.96 -30.17 -12.50
C GLN A 140 -6.00 -28.97 -12.43
N TRP A 141 -4.90 -29.10 -11.69
CA TRP A 141 -3.85 -28.08 -11.66
C TRP A 141 -3.19 -27.88 -13.02
N ARG A 142 -2.90 -28.94 -13.78
CA ARG A 142 -2.33 -28.84 -15.13
C ARG A 142 -3.31 -28.21 -16.14
N ARG A 143 -4.63 -28.37 -15.95
CA ARG A 143 -5.64 -27.68 -16.76
C ARG A 143 -5.70 -26.18 -16.47
N LEU A 144 -5.49 -25.80 -15.21
CA LEU A 144 -5.48 -24.40 -14.77
C LEU A 144 -4.17 -23.68 -15.15
N ASP A 145 -3.04 -24.36 -14.97
CA ASP A 145 -1.70 -23.82 -15.20
C ASP A 145 -0.85 -24.84 -15.99
N PRO A 146 -0.98 -24.86 -17.34
CA PRO A 146 -0.23 -25.79 -18.19
C PRO A 146 1.28 -25.54 -18.17
N TYR A 147 1.69 -24.28 -17.99
CA TYR A 147 3.08 -23.82 -18.06
C TYR A 147 3.75 -23.68 -16.68
N PHE A 148 3.10 -24.10 -15.61
CA PHE A 148 3.61 -23.97 -14.23
C PHE A 148 3.95 -22.51 -13.84
N LEU A 149 3.21 -21.54 -14.39
CA LEU A 149 3.34 -20.11 -14.11
C LEU A 149 3.24 -19.78 -12.62
N ARG A 150 2.57 -20.62 -11.82
CA ARG A 150 2.49 -20.44 -10.36
C ARG A 150 3.85 -20.50 -9.68
N PHE A 151 4.84 -21.16 -10.29
CA PHE A 151 6.21 -21.23 -9.81
C PHE A 151 7.13 -20.28 -10.58
N VAL A 152 6.94 -20.19 -11.91
CA VAL A 152 7.77 -19.35 -12.78
C VAL A 152 7.59 -17.87 -12.45
N LEU A 153 6.36 -17.40 -12.24
CA LEU A 153 6.09 -15.99 -11.99
C LEU A 153 6.70 -15.48 -10.66
N PRO A 154 6.52 -16.16 -9.50
CA PRO A 154 7.20 -15.75 -8.28
C PRO A 154 8.73 -15.84 -8.40
N LEU A 155 9.25 -16.86 -9.07
CA LEU A 155 10.69 -17.01 -9.26
C LEU A 155 11.27 -15.87 -10.11
N ALA A 156 10.61 -15.52 -11.21
CA ALA A 156 10.97 -14.39 -12.04
C ALA A 156 10.89 -13.07 -11.26
N LEU A 157 9.85 -12.88 -10.45
CA LEU A 157 9.69 -11.71 -9.60
C LEU A 157 10.84 -11.57 -8.60
N VAL A 158 11.23 -12.68 -7.94
CA VAL A 158 12.39 -12.71 -7.05
C VAL A 158 13.68 -12.37 -7.82
N GLY A 159 13.86 -12.93 -9.03
CA GLY A 159 14.99 -12.58 -9.89
C GLY A 159 15.06 -11.08 -10.22
N ILE A 160 13.95 -10.46 -10.60
CA ILE A 160 13.87 -9.01 -10.86
C ILE A 160 14.15 -8.22 -9.57
N ALA A 161 13.63 -8.67 -8.42
CA ALA A 161 13.88 -8.01 -7.14
C ALA A 161 15.36 -8.03 -6.77
N VAL A 162 16.05 -9.16 -6.98
CA VAL A 162 17.50 -9.30 -6.75
C VAL A 162 18.28 -8.37 -7.69
N LEU A 163 17.91 -8.33 -8.98
CA LEU A 163 18.54 -7.43 -9.96
C LEU A 163 18.29 -5.95 -9.67
N ALA A 164 17.13 -5.61 -9.08
CA ALA A 164 16.80 -4.24 -8.68
C ALA A 164 17.57 -3.77 -7.43
N ALA A 165 18.19 -4.69 -6.68
CA ALA A 165 19.08 -4.44 -5.55
C ALA A 165 18.56 -3.32 -4.61
N GLY A 166 19.42 -2.34 -4.26
CA GLY A 166 19.10 -1.26 -3.31
C GLY A 166 18.03 -0.27 -3.77
N GLU A 167 17.75 -0.19 -5.07
CA GLU A 167 16.71 0.70 -5.62
C GLU A 167 15.31 0.07 -5.59
N GLY A 168 15.21 -1.25 -5.42
CA GLY A 168 13.96 -2.00 -5.42
C GLY A 168 12.88 -1.41 -4.51
N PRO A 169 13.15 -1.14 -3.21
CA PRO A 169 12.18 -0.54 -2.30
C PRO A 169 11.70 0.84 -2.77
N GLY A 170 12.60 1.68 -3.31
CA GLY A 170 12.26 3.02 -3.80
C GLY A 170 11.43 2.99 -5.09
N ARG A 171 11.72 2.06 -6.00
CA ARG A 171 10.90 1.82 -7.20
C ARG A 171 9.50 1.33 -6.84
N LEU A 172 9.42 0.42 -5.88
CA LEU A 172 8.13 -0.10 -5.42
C LEU A 172 7.29 0.98 -4.72
N ALA A 173 7.91 1.79 -3.86
CA ALA A 173 7.25 2.91 -3.21
C ALA A 173 6.67 3.88 -4.24
N ARG A 174 7.45 4.26 -5.26
CA ARG A 174 6.97 5.14 -6.36
C ARG A 174 5.83 4.53 -7.16
N ALA A 175 5.84 3.23 -7.43
CA ALA A 175 4.75 2.56 -8.15
C ALA A 175 3.45 2.51 -7.32
N LEU A 176 3.55 2.33 -6.00
CA LEU A 176 2.40 2.31 -5.09
C LEU A 176 1.86 3.71 -4.77
N SER A 177 2.72 4.73 -4.74
CA SER A 177 2.37 6.12 -4.52
C SER A 177 2.90 7.01 -5.64
N PRO A 178 2.36 6.89 -6.87
CA PRO A 178 2.68 7.79 -7.96
C PRO A 178 2.16 9.20 -7.65
N ASP A 179 2.67 10.18 -8.38
CA ASP A 179 2.20 11.54 -8.27
C ASP A 179 0.82 11.70 -8.93
N TYR A 180 -0.24 11.50 -8.16
CA TYR A 180 -1.62 11.73 -8.62
C TYR A 180 -1.92 13.21 -8.93
N GLY A 181 -1.14 14.14 -8.38
CA GLY A 181 -1.29 15.57 -8.69
C GLY A 181 -0.94 15.90 -10.14
N SER A 182 -0.08 15.10 -10.77
CA SER A 182 0.25 15.26 -12.20
C SER A 182 -0.99 15.15 -13.11
N LEU A 183 -2.00 14.37 -12.72
CA LEU A 183 -3.25 14.21 -13.46
C LEU A 183 -4.14 15.45 -13.44
N VAL A 184 -3.98 16.31 -12.43
CA VAL A 184 -4.74 17.55 -12.26
C VAL A 184 -3.89 18.79 -12.55
N GLY A 185 -2.74 18.61 -13.20
CA GLY A 185 -1.86 19.71 -13.60
C GLY A 185 -1.00 20.29 -12.48
N ALA A 186 -0.84 19.59 -11.35
CA ALA A 186 -0.02 20.06 -10.23
C ALA A 186 1.46 20.24 -10.56
N ASP A 187 1.97 19.54 -11.57
CA ASP A 187 3.34 19.69 -12.05
C ASP A 187 3.59 21.04 -12.74
N ASN A 188 2.52 21.69 -13.24
CA ASN A 188 2.59 23.00 -13.88
C ASN A 188 2.37 24.16 -12.89
N MET A 189 2.20 23.86 -11.61
CA MET A 189 1.93 24.87 -10.58
C MET A 189 3.16 25.75 -10.36
N LYS A 190 3.04 27.03 -10.71
CA LYS A 190 4.08 28.04 -10.43
C LYS A 190 3.87 28.61 -9.03
N VAL A 191 4.87 28.45 -8.19
CA VAL A 191 4.89 29.02 -6.83
C VAL A 191 5.90 30.14 -6.80
N GLU A 192 5.42 31.35 -6.58
CA GLU A 192 6.23 32.52 -6.31
C GLU A 192 6.39 32.67 -4.81
N ALA A 193 7.62 32.91 -4.38
CA ALA A 193 7.96 33.02 -2.98
C ALA A 193 8.95 34.15 -2.80
N TRP A 194 8.69 35.03 -1.84
CA TRP A 194 9.64 36.07 -1.45
C TRP A 194 9.66 36.23 0.06
N VAL A 195 10.79 36.72 0.55
CA VAL A 195 10.99 37.03 1.96
C VAL A 195 11.19 38.52 2.10
N THR A 196 10.36 39.15 2.93
CA THR A 196 10.48 40.56 3.30
C THR A 196 11.17 40.62 4.67
N PRO A 197 12.41 41.13 4.74
CA PRO A 197 13.08 41.37 6.02
C PRO A 197 12.32 42.39 6.88
N PRO A 198 12.52 42.41 8.20
CA PRO A 198 11.92 43.42 9.06
C PRO A 198 12.33 44.84 8.65
N ASP A 199 11.41 45.80 8.78
CA ASP A 199 11.60 47.20 8.35
C ASP A 199 12.87 47.83 8.94
N HIS A 200 13.19 47.52 10.21
CA HIS A 200 14.37 48.05 10.90
C HIS A 200 15.70 47.62 10.27
N THR A 201 15.72 46.58 9.44
CA THR A 201 16.94 46.09 8.78
C THR A 201 17.26 46.86 7.48
N GLY A 202 16.29 47.58 6.90
CA GLY A 202 16.45 48.31 5.64
C GLY A 202 16.79 47.43 4.42
N ARG A 203 16.63 46.10 4.52
CA ARG A 203 17.00 45.15 3.46
C ARG A 203 15.85 44.96 2.46
N ALA A 204 16.20 44.88 1.18
CA ALA A 204 15.24 44.63 0.12
C ALA A 204 14.62 43.22 0.20
N PRO A 205 13.39 43.02 -0.30
CA PRO A 205 12.77 41.70 -0.40
C PRO A 205 13.60 40.73 -1.28
N VAL A 206 13.69 39.48 -0.84
CA VAL A 206 14.46 38.43 -1.53
C VAL A 206 13.52 37.43 -2.16
N PHE A 207 13.52 37.32 -3.49
CA PHE A 207 12.76 36.31 -4.23
C PHE A 207 13.45 34.94 -4.15
N LEU A 208 12.68 33.93 -3.75
CA LEU A 208 13.14 32.56 -3.62
C LEU A 208 12.86 31.80 -4.92
N LYS A 209 13.92 31.40 -5.62
CA LYS A 209 13.79 30.51 -6.78
C LYS A 209 13.64 29.06 -6.31
N PRO A 210 12.89 28.19 -7.02
CA PRO A 210 12.84 26.77 -6.71
C PRO A 210 14.24 26.16 -6.66
N GLY A 211 14.57 25.42 -5.61
CA GLY A 211 15.89 24.79 -5.44
C GLY A 211 16.99 25.67 -4.83
N LEU A 212 16.71 26.95 -4.50
CA LEU A 212 17.64 27.75 -3.70
C LEU A 212 17.66 27.19 -2.26
N ALA A 213 18.82 26.68 -1.83
CA ALA A 213 19.01 26.12 -0.49
C ALA A 213 19.87 27.05 0.38
N GLY A 214 19.47 27.26 1.64
CA GLY A 214 20.29 27.95 2.63
C GLY A 214 20.26 29.47 2.54
N VAL A 215 19.11 30.06 2.17
CA VAL A 215 18.97 31.53 2.12
C VAL A 215 18.99 32.08 3.53
N ARG A 216 19.95 32.95 3.81
CA ARG A 216 20.12 33.58 5.12
C ARG A 216 19.26 34.83 5.20
N VAL A 217 18.34 34.86 6.16
CA VAL A 217 17.40 35.97 6.38
C VAL A 217 17.40 36.40 7.85
N PRO A 218 17.18 37.69 8.17
CA PRO A 218 17.07 38.12 9.57
C PRO A 218 15.90 37.46 10.30
N GLN A 219 16.04 37.30 11.62
CA GLN A 219 14.93 36.89 12.47
C GLN A 219 13.76 37.87 12.38
N GLY A 220 12.53 37.36 12.36
CA GLY A 220 11.33 38.16 12.19
C GLY A 220 10.94 38.45 10.73
N SER A 221 11.70 37.95 9.75
CA SER A 221 11.35 38.12 8.33
C SER A 221 10.01 37.46 7.98
N GLU A 222 9.20 38.13 7.17
CA GLU A 222 7.93 37.60 6.67
C GLU A 222 8.13 36.89 5.33
N VAL A 223 7.78 35.61 5.26
CA VAL A 223 7.70 34.85 4.02
C VAL A 223 6.30 34.99 3.45
N THR A 224 6.23 35.45 2.21
CA THR A 224 4.99 35.45 1.43
C THR A 224 5.12 34.47 0.27
N LEU A 225 4.12 33.63 0.12
CA LEU A 225 4.02 32.64 -0.95
C LEU A 225 2.74 32.89 -1.71
N ARG A 226 2.85 32.99 -3.03
CA ARG A 226 1.72 33.17 -3.94
C ARG A 226 1.74 32.08 -5.00
N THR A 227 0.57 31.54 -5.32
CA THR A 227 0.45 30.50 -6.35
C THR A 227 -0.95 30.53 -6.96
N GLU A 228 -1.01 30.22 -8.24
CA GLU A 228 -2.27 30.00 -8.95
C GLU A 228 -2.56 28.49 -8.94
N ALA A 229 -3.69 28.11 -8.33
CA ALA A 229 -4.11 26.72 -8.25
C ALA A 229 -5.64 26.63 -8.22
N PRO A 230 -6.25 25.59 -8.81
CA PRO A 230 -7.69 25.34 -8.74
C PRO A 230 -8.26 25.22 -7.31
N THR A 231 -7.42 24.90 -6.32
CA THR A 231 -7.85 24.74 -4.92
C THR A 231 -6.74 25.21 -3.99
N ALA A 232 -7.12 25.70 -2.80
CA ALA A 232 -6.20 26.20 -1.79
C ALA A 232 -5.08 25.19 -1.45
N PRO A 233 -3.80 25.52 -1.73
CA PRO A 233 -2.67 24.73 -1.28
C PRO A 233 -2.46 24.88 0.23
N ARG A 234 -1.58 24.05 0.79
CA ARG A 234 -1.17 24.14 2.20
C ARG A 234 0.29 24.52 2.31
N LEU A 235 0.56 25.50 3.16
CA LEU A 235 1.90 25.86 3.59
C LEU A 235 2.28 24.97 4.77
N LEU A 236 3.41 24.28 4.64
CA LEU A 236 4.00 23.49 5.72
C LEU A 236 5.37 24.06 6.08
N MET A 237 5.51 24.44 7.35
CA MET A 237 6.74 24.96 7.94
C MET A 237 7.29 23.94 8.94
N LYS A 238 8.54 23.56 8.75
CA LYS A 238 9.25 22.61 9.61
C LYS A 238 10.50 23.27 10.18
N GLY A 239 10.37 23.82 11.38
CA GLY A 239 11.48 24.29 12.23
C GLY A 239 11.66 23.35 13.42
N LYS A 240 11.72 23.87 14.65
CA LYS A 240 11.63 23.07 15.89
C LYS A 240 10.27 22.38 16.01
N HIS A 241 9.22 23.08 15.59
CA HIS A 241 7.87 22.54 15.53
C HIS A 241 7.33 22.54 14.10
N ARG A 242 6.46 21.55 13.83
CA ARG A 242 5.74 21.46 12.55
C ARG A 242 4.50 22.33 12.61
N ARG A 243 4.46 23.38 11.80
CA ARG A 243 3.30 24.28 11.64
C ARG A 243 2.72 24.16 10.24
N SER A 244 1.40 24.22 10.11
CA SER A 244 0.69 24.17 8.84
C SER A 244 -0.30 25.32 8.76
N LYS A 245 -0.34 26.02 7.61
CA LYS A 245 -1.27 27.11 7.36
C LYS A 245 -1.91 26.92 5.98
N ALA A 246 -3.22 27.15 5.87
CA ALA A 246 -3.89 27.17 4.57
C ALA A 246 -3.62 28.50 3.87
N PHE A 247 -3.55 28.48 2.54
CA PHE A 247 -3.49 29.73 1.77
C PHE A 247 -4.86 30.41 1.79
N ALA A 248 -4.86 31.74 1.82
CA ALA A 248 -6.04 32.58 1.69
C ALA A 248 -6.29 32.94 0.21
N ALA A 249 -7.55 33.06 -0.18
CA ALA A 249 -7.91 33.50 -1.52
C ALA A 249 -7.63 35.00 -1.67
N THR A 250 -7.03 35.37 -2.79
CA THR A 250 -6.77 36.76 -3.19
C THR A 250 -7.84 37.20 -4.21
N PRO A 251 -8.21 38.49 -4.29
CA PRO A 251 -9.23 38.96 -5.25
C PRO A 251 -8.95 38.58 -6.72
N ASP A 252 -7.68 38.42 -7.09
CA ASP A 252 -7.25 38.04 -8.45
C ASP A 252 -7.40 36.53 -8.74
N GLY A 253 -7.99 35.75 -7.84
CA GLY A 253 -8.11 34.29 -7.97
C GLY A 253 -6.84 33.50 -7.62
N ALA A 254 -5.78 34.18 -7.18
CA ALA A 254 -4.56 33.56 -6.66
C ALA A 254 -4.70 33.17 -5.18
N TRP A 255 -3.85 32.24 -4.73
CA TRP A 255 -3.76 31.84 -3.33
C TRP A 255 -2.50 32.42 -2.71
N GLU A 256 -2.62 33.05 -1.53
CA GLU A 256 -1.51 33.65 -0.81
C GLU A 256 -1.40 33.13 0.64
N ALA A 257 -0.17 32.86 1.09
CA ALA A 257 0.11 32.54 2.49
C ALA A 257 1.30 33.35 3.01
N LYS A 258 1.10 33.96 4.18
CA LYS A 258 2.11 34.73 4.91
C LYS A 258 2.50 34.04 6.21
N ALA A 259 3.79 34.02 6.54
CA ALA A 259 4.28 33.50 7.80
C ALA A 259 5.59 34.18 8.25
N ILE A 260 5.72 34.41 9.56
CA ILE A 260 6.91 35.01 10.16
C ILE A 260 7.93 33.92 10.50
N LEU A 261 9.18 34.14 10.12
CA LEU A 261 10.32 33.29 10.43
C LEU A 261 10.97 33.73 11.74
N THR A 262 10.88 32.87 12.75
CA THR A 262 11.54 33.09 14.05
C THR A 262 12.77 32.22 14.24
N GLU A 263 12.93 31.19 13.39
CA GLU A 263 13.96 30.17 13.50
C GLU A 263 14.21 29.54 12.12
N ASP A 264 15.31 28.80 12.01
CA ASP A 264 15.62 27.98 10.84
C ASP A 264 14.44 27.09 10.48
N THR A 265 13.88 27.30 9.30
CA THR A 265 12.63 26.68 8.90
C THR A 265 12.70 26.21 7.46
N ARG A 266 12.34 24.95 7.23
CA ARG A 266 12.00 24.44 5.90
C ARG A 266 10.56 24.78 5.58
N VAL A 267 10.37 25.62 4.57
CA VAL A 267 9.07 26.06 4.08
C VAL A 267 8.73 25.25 2.83
N SER A 268 7.57 24.61 2.81
CA SER A 268 7.13 23.77 1.69
C SER A 268 5.68 24.04 1.33
N VAL A 269 5.39 24.11 0.03
CA VAL A 269 4.04 24.24 -0.51
C VAL A 269 3.56 22.86 -0.93
N ARG A 270 2.44 22.45 -0.34
CA ARG A 270 1.83 21.15 -0.59
C ARG A 270 0.49 21.30 -1.29
N TRP A 271 0.41 20.71 -2.48
CA TRP A 271 -0.82 20.54 -3.25
C TRP A 271 -0.72 19.18 -3.96
N TRP A 272 -1.52 18.19 -3.56
CA TRP A 272 -1.39 16.81 -4.04
C TRP A 272 0.01 16.19 -3.91
N GLY A 273 0.85 16.66 -2.97
CA GLY A 273 2.27 16.32 -2.92
C GLY A 273 3.09 17.49 -2.36
N GLU A 274 4.42 17.39 -2.32
CA GLU A 274 5.30 18.55 -2.15
C GLU A 274 5.60 19.11 -3.55
N ARG A 275 5.35 20.41 -3.77
CA ARG A 275 5.51 21.05 -5.10
C ARG A 275 6.69 22.00 -5.15
N ALA A 276 6.91 22.72 -4.06
CA ALA A 276 8.07 23.59 -3.89
C ALA A 276 8.52 23.57 -2.44
N ALA A 277 9.81 23.64 -2.21
CA ALA A 277 10.39 23.71 -0.87
C ALA A 277 11.65 24.58 -0.85
N TRP A 278 11.82 25.30 0.25
CA TRP A 278 12.98 26.15 0.53
C TRP A 278 13.44 25.96 1.96
N THR A 279 14.76 26.03 2.16
CA THR A 279 15.37 26.01 3.50
C THR A 279 15.87 27.40 3.80
N LEU A 280 15.28 28.04 4.80
CA LEU A 280 15.57 29.41 5.22
C LEU A 280 16.33 29.37 6.55
N LEU A 281 17.51 29.99 6.56
CA LEU A 281 18.39 30.08 7.72
C LEU A 281 18.22 31.44 8.36
N THR A 282 17.82 31.47 9.62
CA THR A 282 17.53 32.69 10.36
C THR A 282 18.78 33.16 11.09
N SER A 283 19.23 34.37 10.81
CA SER A 283 20.28 35.00 11.60
C SER A 283 19.69 35.70 12.82
N PRO A 284 20.28 35.57 14.02
CA PRO A 284 19.90 36.35 15.18
C PRO A 284 19.94 37.85 14.86
N ASP A 285 18.97 38.58 15.39
CA ASP A 285 18.98 40.03 15.38
C ASP A 285 19.82 40.54 16.55
N ASP A 286 20.73 41.50 16.29
CA ASP A 286 21.54 42.11 17.34
C ASP A 286 20.75 43.28 17.96
N PRO A 287 20.73 43.43 19.30
CA PRO A 287 20.03 44.52 19.93
C PRO A 287 20.61 45.88 19.49
N PRO A 288 19.77 46.91 19.29
CA PRO A 288 20.26 48.22 18.89
C PRO A 288 21.13 48.82 20.00
N LEU A 289 22.29 49.36 19.62
CA LEU A 289 23.12 50.16 20.51
C LEU A 289 22.51 51.56 20.59
N VAL A 290 21.80 51.83 21.68
CA VAL A 290 21.29 53.17 21.98
C VAL A 290 22.40 53.94 22.68
N GLN A 291 22.92 54.97 22.01
CA GLN A 291 23.82 55.95 22.61
C GLN A 291 23.20 57.34 22.50
N PHE A 292 23.32 58.12 23.56
CA PHE A 292 22.93 59.52 23.50
C PHE A 292 23.89 60.26 22.55
N VAL A 293 23.33 60.96 21.55
CA VAL A 293 24.10 61.76 20.59
C VAL A 293 24.85 62.91 21.29
N SER A 294 24.34 63.36 22.44
CA SER A 294 24.96 64.30 23.35
C SER A 294 24.52 63.98 24.77
N ALA A 295 25.34 64.31 25.78
CA ALA A 295 24.92 64.20 27.17
C ALA A 295 23.58 64.94 27.38
N PRO A 296 22.56 64.31 27.99
CA PRO A 296 21.29 64.96 28.22
C PRO A 296 21.49 66.21 29.08
N SER A 297 21.02 67.36 28.60
CA SER A 297 21.07 68.63 29.32
C SER A 297 19.68 68.98 29.85
N TYR A 298 19.60 69.48 31.08
CA TYR A 298 18.34 69.93 31.68
C TYR A 298 17.66 70.99 30.82
N GLY A 299 16.39 70.76 30.48
CA GLY A 299 15.54 71.75 29.85
C GLY A 299 15.01 72.76 30.87
N LYS A 300 14.61 73.96 30.43
CA LYS A 300 13.99 75.00 31.30
C LYS A 300 12.70 74.54 32.01
N LEU A 301 12.16 73.37 31.66
CA LEU A 301 10.93 72.80 32.19
C LEU A 301 11.18 71.58 33.10
N ASP A 302 12.44 71.14 33.26
CA ASP A 302 12.75 70.04 34.17
C ASP A 302 12.75 70.55 35.60
N LYS A 303 11.84 70.02 36.43
CA LYS A 303 11.87 70.23 37.88
C LYS A 303 12.76 69.17 38.50
N THR A 304 13.78 69.61 39.24
CA THR A 304 14.60 68.79 40.14
C THR A 304 13.78 68.19 41.26
#